data_AF-A0A822XS90-F1
#
_entry.id   AF-A0A822XS90-F1
#
_cell.length_a   1.000
_cell.length_b   1.000
_cell.length_c   1.000
_cell.angle_alpha   90.00
_cell.angle_beta   90.00
_cell.angle_gamma   90.00
#
_symmetry.space_group_name_H-M   'P 1'
#
loop_
_entity.id
_entity.type
_entity.pdbx_description
1 polymer ?
#
loop_
_entity_poly.entity_id
_entity_poly.type
_entity_poly.pdbx_seq_one_letter_code
_entity_poly.pdbx_strand_id
1 'polypeptide(L)'
;MASLRLLSVFLCQLLVLLFLFDPSSAQGLKVGFYKDTCPRAEEIVRRTTAQYVTHLPSLAAPLLRLHFHDCFVRGCDGSVLLNATSANPNPEKTAIPNQSLDGFFVVDVAKSRLEKECPGVVSCADILALVARDAVKLVNGPFWDVPTGRRDGTVSLALESLANLPPPFFNITSLKLSFLSKGLSVKDLVVLSGGHTIGQSHCPSFTNRLYNFTGKGDSDPSLDSNYVPRLKSACQPGDTTTQVEMDPGSYRTFDASYYKLVAKRRGLFQSDSALLNDAETKAYVFEAAGSGSTFFKDFGVSMVNMGNIGVLTGTAGEIRKHCAFVN
;
A
#
# COMPACT_ATOMS: atom_id res chain seq x y z
N MET A 1 -30.26 -19.20 -56.26
CA MET A 1 -28.78 -19.09 -56.24
C MET A 1 -28.27 -17.83 -55.55
N ALA A 2 -28.84 -16.64 -55.79
CA ALA A 2 -28.42 -15.40 -55.10
C ALA A 2 -28.64 -15.42 -53.58
N SER A 3 -29.75 -15.99 -53.10
CA SER A 3 -30.06 -16.08 -51.66
C SER A 3 -29.07 -16.97 -50.87
N LEU A 4 -28.63 -18.09 -51.46
CA LEU A 4 -27.62 -18.97 -50.83
C LEU A 4 -26.25 -18.28 -50.70
N ARG A 5 -25.87 -17.44 -51.67
CA ARG A 5 -24.60 -16.69 -51.62
C ARG A 5 -24.64 -15.58 -50.55
N LEU A 6 -25.77 -14.89 -50.41
CA LEU A 6 -25.98 -13.89 -49.35
C LEU A 6 -25.93 -14.53 -47.95
N LEU A 7 -26.54 -15.70 -47.77
CA LEU A 7 -26.49 -16.44 -46.50
C LEU A 7 -25.06 -16.87 -46.14
N SER A 8 -24.29 -17.33 -47.13
CA SER A 8 -22.90 -17.76 -46.96
C SER A 8 -21.96 -16.61 -46.58
N VAL A 9 -22.15 -15.42 -47.16
CA VAL A 9 -21.35 -14.23 -46.83
C VAL A 9 -21.67 -13.75 -45.42
N PHE A 10 -22.96 -13.75 -45.04
CA PHE A 10 -23.38 -13.41 -43.67
C PHE A 10 -22.80 -14.38 -42.63
N LEU A 11 -22.80 -15.69 -42.91
CA LEU A 11 -22.25 -16.71 -42.01
C LEU A 11 -20.73 -16.56 -41.83
N CYS A 12 -20.00 -16.28 -42.92
CA CYS A 12 -18.56 -15.99 -42.85
C CYS A 12 -18.25 -14.72 -42.06
N GLN A 13 -19.04 -13.66 -42.22
CA GLN A 13 -18.87 -12.43 -41.44
C GLN A 13 -19.16 -12.64 -39.94
N LEU A 14 -20.17 -13.45 -39.60
CA LEU A 14 -20.47 -13.84 -38.22
C LEU A 14 -19.35 -14.68 -37.59
N LEU A 15 -18.77 -15.61 -38.34
CA LEU A 15 -17.65 -16.44 -37.91
C LEU A 15 -16.38 -15.60 -37.69
N VAL A 16 -16.08 -14.63 -38.57
CA VAL A 16 -14.95 -13.70 -38.38
C VAL A 16 -15.14 -12.82 -37.14
N LEU A 17 -16.38 -12.36 -36.87
CA LEU A 17 -16.69 -11.63 -35.63
C LEU A 17 -16.49 -12.47 -34.36
N LEU A 18 -16.77 -13.78 -34.41
CA LEU A 18 -16.54 -14.69 -33.28
C LEU A 18 -15.04 -14.96 -33.00
N PHE A 19 -14.16 -14.81 -34.00
CA PHE A 19 -12.70 -14.90 -33.81
C PHE A 19 -12.04 -13.58 -33.42
N LEU A 20 -12.76 -12.45 -33.47
CA LEU A 20 -12.27 -11.15 -33.01
C LEU A 20 -12.54 -10.90 -31.52
N PHE A 21 -13.42 -11.69 -30.90
CA PHE A 21 -13.64 -11.68 -29.46
C PHE A 21 -12.81 -12.79 -28.82
N ASP A 22 -11.55 -12.48 -28.51
CA ASP A 22 -10.76 -13.27 -27.58
C ASP A 22 -11.25 -12.92 -26.15
N PRO A 23 -12.04 -13.78 -25.47
CA PRO A 23 -12.57 -13.48 -24.14
C PRO A 23 -11.46 -13.39 -23.07
N SER A 24 -10.21 -13.63 -23.45
CA SER A 24 -9.02 -13.58 -22.61
C SER A 24 -8.59 -12.15 -22.24
N SER A 25 -9.08 -11.11 -22.92
CA SER A 25 -8.62 -9.72 -22.71
C SER A 25 -9.42 -8.90 -21.70
N ALA A 26 -10.40 -9.49 -20.99
CA ALA A 26 -11.26 -8.78 -20.03
C ALA A 26 -11.32 -9.41 -18.63
N GLN A 27 -10.35 -10.25 -18.24
CA GLN A 27 -10.29 -10.69 -16.85
C GLN A 27 -9.77 -9.54 -15.96
N GLY A 28 -10.69 -8.94 -15.20
CA GLY A 28 -10.35 -8.13 -14.04
C GLY A 28 -9.66 -8.95 -12.95
N LEU A 29 -9.40 -8.33 -11.81
CA LEU A 29 -8.73 -9.02 -10.70
C LEU A 29 -9.57 -10.17 -10.17
N LYS A 30 -8.92 -11.29 -9.84
CA LYS A 30 -9.56 -12.43 -9.19
C LYS A 30 -8.60 -13.15 -8.25
N VAL A 31 -9.14 -13.73 -7.19
CA VAL A 31 -8.37 -14.65 -6.34
C VAL A 31 -7.98 -15.86 -7.17
N GLY A 32 -6.70 -16.28 -7.07
CA GLY A 32 -6.17 -17.38 -7.87
C GLY A 32 -6.04 -17.07 -9.37
N PHE A 33 -5.74 -15.81 -9.75
CA PHE A 33 -5.53 -15.44 -11.16
C PHE A 33 -4.48 -16.31 -11.85
N TYR A 34 -3.41 -16.65 -11.13
CA TYR A 34 -2.29 -17.44 -11.63
C TYR A 34 -2.44 -18.95 -11.47
N LYS A 35 -3.60 -19.46 -11.04
CA LYS A 35 -3.77 -20.89 -10.69
C LYS A 35 -3.40 -21.87 -11.81
N ASP A 36 -3.58 -21.46 -13.08
CA ASP A 36 -3.35 -22.29 -14.26
C ASP A 36 -2.02 -21.94 -14.96
N THR A 37 -1.54 -20.69 -14.84
CA THR A 37 -0.36 -20.18 -15.57
C THR A 37 0.92 -20.15 -14.72
N CYS A 38 0.80 -19.94 -13.41
CA CYS A 38 1.89 -20.05 -12.45
C CYS A 38 1.34 -20.53 -11.10
N PRO A 39 0.98 -21.82 -10.96
CA PRO A 39 0.24 -22.35 -9.81
C PRO A 39 0.95 -22.11 -8.46
N ARG A 40 2.27 -21.97 -8.48
CA ARG A 40 3.12 -21.76 -7.29
C ARG A 40 3.43 -20.28 -7.00
N ALA A 41 2.84 -19.34 -7.73
CA ALA A 41 3.16 -17.92 -7.62
C ALA A 41 3.06 -17.40 -6.18
N GLU A 42 1.88 -17.56 -5.55
CA GLU A 42 1.65 -17.10 -4.17
C GLU A 42 2.53 -17.85 -3.15
N GLU A 43 2.81 -19.14 -3.37
CA GLU A 43 3.71 -19.91 -2.50
C GLU A 43 5.14 -19.34 -2.54
N ILE A 44 5.65 -19.03 -3.74
CA ILE A 44 6.99 -18.49 -3.95
C ILE A 44 7.11 -17.11 -3.31
N VAL A 45 6.12 -16.23 -3.49
CA VAL A 45 6.11 -14.91 -2.85
C VAL A 45 6.10 -15.06 -1.33
N ARG A 46 5.16 -15.86 -0.78
CA ARG A 46 5.05 -16.09 0.67
C ARG A 46 6.33 -16.61 1.29
N ARG A 47 6.97 -17.61 0.66
CA ARG A 47 8.24 -18.17 1.14
C ARG A 47 9.37 -17.15 1.08
N THR A 48 9.39 -16.32 0.05
CA THR A 48 10.40 -15.26 -0.10
C THR A 48 10.23 -14.19 0.97
N THR A 49 9.00 -13.70 1.19
CA THR A 49 8.70 -12.75 2.25
C THR A 49 9.05 -13.32 3.63
N ALA A 50 8.67 -14.57 3.89
CA ALA A 50 8.98 -15.27 5.14
C ALA A 50 10.48 -15.40 5.39
N GLN A 51 11.29 -15.59 4.35
CA GLN A 51 12.75 -15.67 4.49
C GLN A 51 13.34 -14.39 5.10
N TYR A 52 12.78 -13.21 4.79
CA TYR A 52 13.30 -11.94 5.30
C TYR A 52 12.60 -11.49 6.58
N VAL A 53 11.27 -11.50 6.61
CA VAL A 53 10.50 -10.90 7.72
C VAL A 53 10.61 -11.73 9.00
N THR A 54 10.79 -13.05 8.93
CA THR A 54 10.98 -13.86 10.16
C THR A 54 12.33 -13.56 10.86
N HIS A 55 13.35 -13.19 10.09
CA HIS A 55 14.66 -12.80 10.63
C HIS A 55 14.71 -11.32 11.00
N LEU A 56 13.96 -10.47 10.29
CA LEU A 56 13.87 -9.04 10.51
C LEU A 56 12.40 -8.57 10.54
N PRO A 57 11.67 -8.77 11.66
CA PRO A 57 10.25 -8.43 11.75
C PRO A 57 9.93 -6.95 11.47
N SER A 58 10.88 -6.04 11.73
CA SER A 58 10.74 -4.61 11.42
C SER A 58 10.58 -4.33 9.92
N LEU A 59 10.92 -5.28 9.05
CA LEU A 59 10.73 -5.18 7.60
C LEU A 59 9.25 -5.28 7.18
N ALA A 60 8.35 -5.77 8.05
CA ALA A 60 6.94 -5.88 7.69
C ALA A 60 6.28 -4.52 7.42
N ALA A 61 6.62 -3.51 8.22
CA ALA A 61 6.07 -2.16 8.10
C ALA A 61 6.45 -1.45 6.79
N PRO A 62 7.74 -1.38 6.38
CA PRO A 62 8.10 -0.77 5.10
C PRO A 62 7.51 -1.52 3.90
N LEU A 63 7.37 -2.86 3.96
CA LEU A 63 6.73 -3.63 2.88
C LEU A 63 5.23 -3.33 2.74
N LEU A 64 4.51 -3.24 3.86
CA LEU A 64 3.11 -2.80 3.87
C LEU A 64 2.98 -1.37 3.31
N ARG A 65 3.84 -0.47 3.79
CA ARG A 65 3.87 0.93 3.35
C ARG A 65 4.20 1.05 1.86
N LEU A 66 5.10 0.23 1.33
CA LEU A 66 5.46 0.25 -0.10
C LEU A 66 4.24 -0.03 -0.98
N HIS A 67 3.36 -0.96 -0.60
CA HIS A 67 2.12 -1.22 -1.33
C HIS A 67 1.11 -0.07 -1.22
N PHE A 68 0.98 0.56 -0.05
CA PHE A 68 0.15 1.77 0.10
C PHE A 68 0.65 2.89 -0.83
N HIS A 69 1.96 3.11 -0.89
CA HIS A 69 2.57 4.14 -1.73
C HIS A 69 2.37 3.88 -3.23
N ASP A 70 2.47 2.61 -3.65
CA ASP A 70 2.12 2.18 -5.00
C ASP A 70 0.67 2.55 -5.32
N CYS A 71 -0.28 2.02 -4.55
CA CYS A 71 -1.71 2.19 -4.82
C CYS A 71 -2.19 3.65 -4.82
N PHE A 72 -1.54 4.54 -4.07
CA PHE A 72 -1.94 5.94 -4.01
C PHE A 72 -1.39 6.79 -5.17
N VAL A 73 -0.39 6.32 -5.91
CA VAL A 73 0.20 7.03 -7.05
C VAL A 73 -0.06 6.24 -8.32
N ARG A 74 -0.87 6.78 -9.25
CA ARG A 74 -1.34 6.10 -10.48
C ARG A 74 -2.14 4.79 -10.29
N GLY A 75 -2.28 4.29 -9.08
CA GLY A 75 -2.96 3.02 -8.79
C GLY A 75 -1.96 1.93 -8.48
N CYS A 76 -2.42 0.73 -8.14
CA CYS A 76 -1.51 -0.38 -7.81
C CYS A 76 -0.93 -0.98 -9.10
N ASP A 77 0.03 -0.28 -9.72
CA ASP A 77 0.63 -0.65 -11.01
C ASP A 77 2.15 -0.91 -10.89
N GLY A 78 2.69 -0.94 -9.68
CA GLY A 78 4.12 -1.13 -9.43
C GLY A 78 5.00 0.04 -9.90
N SER A 79 4.44 1.21 -10.20
CA SER A 79 5.18 2.40 -10.64
C SER A 79 6.23 2.83 -9.60
N VAL A 80 5.91 2.72 -8.30
CA VAL A 80 6.82 3.02 -7.17
C VAL A 80 8.12 2.18 -7.21
N LEU A 81 8.12 1.05 -7.91
CA LEU A 81 9.27 0.14 -7.99
C LEU A 81 10.33 0.61 -9.00
N LEU A 82 10.00 1.54 -9.90
CA LEU A 82 10.90 2.01 -10.96
C LEU A 82 12.08 2.81 -10.40
N ASN A 83 13.28 2.52 -10.90
CA ASN A 83 14.51 3.24 -10.58
C ASN A 83 14.72 4.41 -11.54
N ALA A 84 15.58 5.34 -11.11
CA ALA A 84 16.00 6.44 -11.96
C ALA A 84 16.82 5.90 -13.15
N THR A 85 16.58 6.46 -14.32
CA THR A 85 17.31 6.16 -15.55
C THR A 85 17.74 7.47 -16.23
N SER A 86 18.55 7.38 -17.28
CA SER A 86 18.87 8.56 -18.10
C SER A 86 17.63 9.19 -18.74
N ALA A 87 16.62 8.38 -19.10
CA ALA A 87 15.37 8.84 -19.68
C ALA A 87 14.39 9.39 -18.63
N ASN A 88 14.45 8.90 -17.40
CA ASN A 88 13.65 9.37 -16.28
C ASN A 88 14.51 9.50 -15.00
N PRO A 89 15.15 10.65 -14.78
CA PRO A 89 16.01 10.84 -13.60
C PRO A 89 15.23 11.07 -12.30
N ASN A 90 13.92 11.32 -12.36
CA ASN A 90 13.11 11.69 -11.19
C ASN A 90 11.86 10.81 -11.01
N PRO A 91 12.01 9.48 -10.85
CA PRO A 91 10.89 8.60 -10.52
C PRO A 91 10.39 8.84 -9.11
N GLU A 92 9.28 8.20 -8.74
CA GLU A 92 8.66 8.33 -7.42
C GLU A 92 9.63 8.10 -6.26
N LYS A 93 10.61 7.18 -6.39
CA LYS A 93 11.60 6.92 -5.34
C LYS A 93 12.40 8.15 -4.90
N THR A 94 12.54 9.17 -5.75
CA THR A 94 13.26 10.41 -5.41
C THR A 94 12.39 11.41 -4.65
N ALA A 95 11.07 11.22 -4.63
CA ALA A 95 10.15 12.08 -3.91
C ALA A 95 10.40 12.03 -2.39
N ILE A 96 10.27 13.18 -1.72
CA ILE A 96 10.45 13.34 -0.27
C ILE A 96 9.75 12.23 0.55
N PRO A 97 8.45 11.92 0.36
CA PRO A 97 7.77 10.88 1.14
C PRO A 97 8.33 9.47 0.89
N ASN A 98 9.02 9.24 -0.23
CA ASN A 98 9.51 7.94 -0.67
C ASN A 98 10.98 7.68 -0.31
N GLN A 99 11.73 8.70 0.10
CA GLN A 99 13.12 8.54 0.55
C GLN A 99 13.26 7.66 1.80
N SER A 100 12.16 7.43 2.52
CA SER A 100 12.08 6.53 3.68
C SER A 100 11.43 5.18 3.37
N LEU A 101 11.13 4.88 2.11
CA LEU A 101 10.69 3.52 1.72
C LEU A 101 11.87 2.55 1.76
N ASP A 102 11.58 1.31 2.09
CA ASP A 102 12.55 0.22 2.16
C ASP A 102 11.88 -1.10 1.76
N GLY A 103 12.65 -2.18 1.61
CA GLY A 103 12.15 -3.52 1.32
C GLY A 103 11.96 -3.85 -0.16
N PHE A 104 12.34 -2.95 -1.07
CA PHE A 104 12.30 -3.18 -2.53
C PHE A 104 12.93 -4.52 -2.95
N PHE A 105 14.05 -4.89 -2.31
CA PHE A 105 14.78 -6.12 -2.61
C PHE A 105 13.96 -7.39 -2.39
N VAL A 106 12.96 -7.39 -1.50
CA VAL A 106 12.08 -8.56 -1.28
C VAL A 106 11.23 -8.81 -2.52
N VAL A 107 10.72 -7.73 -3.13
CA VAL A 107 9.97 -7.77 -4.39
C VAL A 107 10.87 -8.26 -5.53
N ASP A 108 12.09 -7.73 -5.63
CA ASP A 108 13.05 -8.14 -6.67
C ASP A 108 13.46 -9.62 -6.55
N VAL A 109 13.71 -10.12 -5.34
CA VAL A 109 14.05 -11.53 -5.10
C VAL A 109 12.87 -12.43 -5.42
N ALA A 110 11.64 -12.05 -5.02
CA ALA A 110 10.44 -12.78 -5.36
C ALA A 110 10.24 -12.82 -6.88
N LYS A 111 10.41 -11.67 -7.55
CA LYS A 111 10.34 -11.57 -9.01
C LYS A 111 11.37 -12.45 -9.71
N SER A 112 12.63 -12.44 -9.27
CA SER A 112 13.67 -13.29 -9.84
C SER A 112 13.34 -14.78 -9.72
N ARG A 113 12.74 -15.20 -8.60
CA ARG A 113 12.30 -16.60 -8.41
C ARG A 113 11.12 -16.94 -9.31
N LEU A 114 10.16 -16.04 -9.44
CA LEU A 114 8.99 -16.22 -10.31
C LEU A 114 9.38 -16.25 -11.78
N GLU A 115 10.30 -15.39 -12.24
CA GLU A 115 10.79 -15.42 -13.63
C GLU A 115 11.54 -16.70 -13.97
N LYS A 116 12.09 -17.43 -12.98
CA LYS A 116 12.68 -18.76 -13.19
C LYS A 116 11.63 -19.86 -13.28
N GLU A 117 10.54 -19.73 -12.53
CA GLU A 117 9.46 -20.73 -12.48
C GLU A 117 8.48 -20.58 -13.66
N CYS A 118 8.06 -19.35 -13.94
CA CYS A 118 7.02 -18.99 -14.89
C CYS A 118 7.37 -17.64 -15.57
N PRO A 119 8.30 -17.65 -16.54
CA PRO A 119 8.82 -16.44 -17.17
C PRO A 119 7.73 -15.55 -17.78
N GLY A 120 7.75 -14.25 -17.46
CA GLY A 120 6.83 -13.26 -18.04
C GLY A 120 5.36 -13.41 -17.64
N VAL A 121 5.05 -14.16 -16.58
CA VAL A 121 3.66 -14.42 -16.15
C VAL A 121 3.19 -13.47 -15.06
N VAL A 122 3.95 -13.31 -13.98
CA VAL A 122 3.49 -12.62 -12.76
C VAL A 122 3.99 -11.18 -12.74
N SER A 123 3.09 -10.20 -12.64
CA SER A 123 3.46 -8.77 -12.59
C SER A 123 4.14 -8.38 -11.29
N CYS A 124 4.95 -7.32 -11.33
CA CYS A 124 5.56 -6.76 -10.11
C CYS A 124 4.51 -6.13 -9.19
N ALA A 125 3.46 -5.52 -9.75
CA ALA A 125 2.32 -5.01 -9.01
C ALA A 125 1.65 -6.09 -8.13
N ASP A 126 1.40 -7.29 -8.69
CA ASP A 126 0.82 -8.39 -7.90
C ASP A 126 1.80 -8.98 -6.87
N ILE A 127 3.10 -9.05 -7.20
CA ILE A 127 4.12 -9.45 -6.23
C ILE A 127 4.11 -8.50 -5.03
N LEU A 128 4.06 -7.18 -5.26
CA LEU A 128 4.04 -6.20 -4.19
C LEU A 128 2.80 -6.35 -3.29
N ALA A 129 1.61 -6.54 -3.89
CA ALA A 129 0.38 -6.76 -3.13
C ALA A 129 0.44 -8.04 -2.27
N LEU A 130 0.97 -9.14 -2.82
CA LEU A 130 1.16 -10.41 -2.09
C LEU A 130 2.22 -10.28 -0.99
N VAL A 131 3.33 -9.60 -1.26
CA VAL A 131 4.39 -9.33 -0.27
C VAL A 131 3.82 -8.54 0.93
N ALA A 132 3.00 -7.52 0.70
CA ALA A 132 2.38 -6.75 1.78
C ALA A 132 1.46 -7.63 2.65
N ARG A 133 0.63 -8.49 2.04
CA ARG A 133 -0.22 -9.44 2.76
C ARG A 133 0.59 -10.41 3.61
N ASP A 134 1.60 -11.03 3.01
CA ASP A 134 2.44 -12.01 3.69
C ASP A 134 3.26 -11.37 4.82
N ALA A 135 3.77 -10.16 4.61
CA ALA A 135 4.52 -9.40 5.60
C ALA A 135 3.68 -9.12 6.85
N VAL A 136 2.45 -8.62 6.69
CA VAL A 136 1.51 -8.38 7.80
C VAL A 136 1.18 -9.68 8.53
N LYS A 137 0.91 -10.77 7.79
CA LYS A 137 0.58 -12.06 8.40
C LYS A 137 1.72 -12.61 9.26
N LEU A 138 2.97 -12.42 8.84
CA LEU A 138 4.16 -12.90 9.56
C LEU A 138 4.40 -12.18 10.88
N VAL A 139 3.84 -10.98 11.07
CA VAL A 139 3.89 -10.21 12.32
C VAL A 139 2.56 -10.26 13.07
N ASN A 140 1.86 -11.39 13.03
CA ASN A 140 0.59 -11.67 13.72
C ASN A 140 -0.65 -10.93 13.21
N GLY A 141 -0.55 -10.22 12.09
CA GLY A 141 -1.69 -9.54 11.49
C GLY A 141 -2.68 -10.49 10.80
N PRO A 142 -3.77 -9.92 10.25
CA PRO A 142 -4.76 -10.70 9.53
C PRO A 142 -4.18 -11.31 8.25
N PHE A 143 -4.85 -12.36 7.79
CA PHE A 143 -4.71 -12.85 6.43
C PHE A 143 -5.93 -12.39 5.62
N TRP A 144 -5.72 -12.02 4.37
CA TRP A 144 -6.78 -11.80 3.40
C TRP A 144 -6.38 -12.40 2.05
N ASP A 145 -7.38 -12.79 1.27
CA ASP A 145 -7.18 -13.20 -0.11
C ASP A 145 -6.89 -11.97 -0.96
N VAL A 146 -5.83 -12.03 -1.77
CA VAL A 146 -5.42 -10.94 -2.64
C VAL A 146 -5.94 -11.22 -4.05
N PRO A 147 -6.92 -10.45 -4.58
CA PRO A 147 -7.24 -10.51 -5.99
C PRO A 147 -6.01 -10.11 -6.80
N THR A 148 -5.58 -10.97 -7.71
CA THR A 148 -4.42 -10.79 -8.60
C THR A 148 -4.87 -10.67 -10.05
N GLY A 149 -3.95 -10.32 -10.95
CA GLY A 149 -4.19 -9.99 -12.35
C GLY A 149 -3.83 -8.54 -12.70
N ARG A 150 -3.12 -7.82 -11.81
CA ARG A 150 -2.61 -6.47 -12.10
C ARG A 150 -1.52 -6.56 -13.15
N ARG A 151 -1.31 -5.47 -13.88
CA ARG A 151 -0.20 -5.27 -14.80
C ARG A 151 0.65 -4.10 -14.38
N ASP A 152 1.87 -4.10 -14.86
CA ASP A 152 2.88 -3.12 -14.51
C ASP A 152 2.75 -1.85 -15.35
N GLY A 153 2.71 -0.70 -14.68
CA GLY A 153 2.79 0.62 -15.29
C GLY A 153 4.20 0.94 -15.79
N THR A 154 4.29 1.90 -16.70
CA THR A 154 5.55 2.32 -17.34
C THR A 154 5.96 3.75 -17.02
N VAL A 155 5.22 4.43 -16.14
CA VAL A 155 5.44 5.83 -15.76
C VAL A 155 5.59 5.91 -14.25
N SER A 156 6.61 6.65 -13.79
CA SER A 156 6.82 6.96 -12.38
C SER A 156 7.39 8.36 -12.27
N LEU A 157 6.76 9.24 -11.49
CA LEU A 157 7.11 10.66 -11.39
C LEU A 157 7.09 11.13 -9.93
N ALA A 158 8.20 11.70 -9.46
CA ALA A 158 8.33 12.20 -8.09
C ALA A 158 7.24 13.23 -7.70
N LEU A 159 6.82 14.08 -8.64
CA LEU A 159 5.79 15.09 -8.41
C LEU A 159 4.41 14.46 -8.13
N GLU A 160 4.12 13.29 -8.69
CA GLU A 160 2.84 12.62 -8.46
C GLU A 160 2.79 12.01 -7.06
N SER A 161 3.91 11.51 -6.53
CA SER A 161 4.00 11.12 -5.12
C SER A 161 3.69 12.30 -4.19
N LEU A 162 4.27 13.48 -4.47
CA LEU A 162 4.01 14.69 -3.66
C LEU A 162 2.55 15.15 -3.74
N ALA A 163 1.91 14.99 -4.89
CA ALA A 163 0.52 15.40 -5.11
C ALA A 163 -0.50 14.43 -4.49
N ASN A 164 -0.17 13.14 -4.40
CA ASN A 164 -1.15 12.09 -4.08
C ASN A 164 -0.97 11.47 -2.70
N LEU A 165 0.25 11.46 -2.13
CA LEU A 165 0.50 10.83 -0.83
C LEU A 165 0.11 11.76 0.33
N PRO A 166 -0.72 11.31 1.28
CA PRO A 166 -1.07 12.12 2.44
C PRO A 166 0.14 12.29 3.38
N PRO A 167 0.56 13.53 3.69
CA PRO A 167 1.62 13.79 4.67
C PRO A 167 1.12 13.62 6.12
N PRO A 168 2.03 13.44 7.09
CA PRO A 168 1.68 13.17 8.50
C PRO A 168 1.02 14.34 9.23
N PHE A 169 0.97 15.52 8.61
CA PHE A 169 0.37 16.75 9.15
C PHE A 169 -1.02 17.07 8.58
N PHE A 170 -1.61 16.19 7.77
CA PHE A 170 -2.98 16.38 7.31
C PHE A 170 -3.98 16.37 8.48
N ASN A 171 -4.98 17.26 8.38
CA ASN A 171 -6.16 17.22 9.24
C ASN A 171 -7.18 16.20 8.72
N ILE A 172 -8.26 15.98 9.49
CA ILE A 172 -9.24 14.94 9.17
C ILE A 172 -10.00 15.20 7.85
N THR A 173 -10.27 16.47 7.52
CA THR A 173 -10.92 16.84 6.25
C THR A 173 -10.02 16.48 5.07
N SER A 174 -8.73 16.84 5.13
CA SER A 174 -7.75 16.52 4.08
C SER A 174 -7.52 15.02 3.93
N LEU A 175 -7.47 14.27 5.04
CA LEU A 175 -7.37 12.81 5.02
C LEU A 175 -8.58 12.17 4.32
N LYS A 176 -9.80 12.58 4.69
CA LYS A 176 -11.04 12.09 4.06
C LYS A 176 -11.04 12.38 2.56
N LEU A 177 -10.69 13.60 2.14
CA LEU A 177 -10.63 13.96 0.72
C LEU A 177 -9.58 13.14 -0.05
N SER A 178 -8.40 12.94 0.54
CA SER A 178 -7.34 12.11 -0.06
C SER A 178 -7.81 10.67 -0.28
N PHE A 179 -8.40 10.02 0.73
CA PHE A 179 -8.89 8.63 0.61
C PHE A 179 -10.08 8.52 -0.35
N LEU A 180 -11.04 9.46 -0.27
CA LEU A 180 -12.19 9.49 -1.18
C LEU A 180 -11.78 9.67 -2.64
N SER A 181 -10.72 10.45 -2.92
CA SER A 181 -10.17 10.59 -4.28
C SER A 181 -9.64 9.27 -4.87
N LYS A 182 -9.36 8.28 -4.01
CA LYS A 182 -8.95 6.93 -4.37
C LYS A 182 -10.09 5.92 -4.30
N GLY A 183 -11.33 6.38 -4.10
CA GLY A 183 -12.49 5.51 -3.94
C GLY A 183 -12.56 4.78 -2.59
N LEU A 184 -11.76 5.20 -1.61
CA LEU A 184 -11.76 4.64 -0.25
C LEU A 184 -12.71 5.40 0.66
N SER A 185 -13.46 4.67 1.48
CA SER A 185 -14.41 5.24 2.43
C SER A 185 -13.73 5.87 3.66
N VAL A 186 -14.53 6.56 4.48
CA VAL A 186 -14.07 7.09 5.78
C VAL A 186 -13.68 5.95 6.73
N LYS A 187 -14.41 4.83 6.67
CA LYS A 187 -14.02 3.60 7.37
C LYS A 187 -12.67 3.07 6.87
N ASP A 188 -12.44 3.01 5.56
CA ASP A 188 -11.14 2.56 5.02
C ASP A 188 -9.99 3.44 5.51
N LEU A 189 -10.19 4.77 5.62
CA LEU A 189 -9.22 5.69 6.18
C LEU A 189 -8.79 5.29 7.60
N VAL A 190 -9.74 5.13 8.53
CA VAL A 190 -9.41 4.84 9.93
C VAL A 190 -8.89 3.42 10.12
N VAL A 191 -9.36 2.47 9.30
CA VAL A 191 -8.88 1.08 9.30
C VAL A 191 -7.45 0.99 8.79
N LEU A 192 -7.14 1.59 7.63
CA LEU A 192 -5.80 1.52 7.03
C LEU A 192 -4.77 2.33 7.82
N SER A 193 -5.20 3.39 8.53
CA SER A 193 -4.35 4.09 9.51
C SER A 193 -3.86 3.15 10.62
N GLY A 194 -4.60 2.08 10.92
CA GLY A 194 -4.19 1.01 11.83
C GLY A 194 -2.90 0.29 11.40
N GLY A 195 -2.45 0.43 10.16
CA GLY A 195 -1.13 -0.03 9.72
C GLY A 195 0.03 0.58 10.52
N HIS A 196 -0.17 1.75 11.15
CA HIS A 196 0.80 2.37 12.06
C HIS A 196 1.00 1.62 13.38
N THR A 197 0.30 0.49 13.62
CA THR A 197 0.59 -0.41 14.75
C THR A 197 1.96 -1.10 14.62
N ILE A 198 2.54 -1.16 13.42
CA ILE A 198 3.90 -1.68 13.20
C ILE A 198 4.83 -0.62 12.59
N GLY A 199 6.12 -0.72 12.91
CA GLY A 199 7.16 0.10 12.31
C GLY A 199 7.57 1.33 13.12
N GLN A 200 8.41 2.13 12.49
CA GLN A 200 9.05 3.29 13.10
C GLN A 200 8.95 4.50 12.17
N SER A 201 9.11 5.70 12.73
CA SER A 201 9.12 6.95 11.98
C SER A 201 10.30 7.81 12.37
N HIS A 202 10.88 8.50 11.39
CA HIS A 202 11.94 9.47 11.64
C HIS A 202 11.36 10.73 12.31
N CYS A 203 12.13 11.32 13.22
CA CYS A 203 11.74 12.53 13.95
C CYS A 203 11.15 13.65 13.06
N PRO A 204 11.68 13.98 11.87
CA PRO A 204 11.14 15.04 11.01
C PRO A 204 9.66 14.88 10.63
N SER A 205 9.12 13.66 10.69
CA SER A 205 7.71 13.41 10.38
C SER A 205 6.73 13.94 11.42
N PHE A 206 7.18 14.28 12.64
CA PHE A 206 6.30 14.76 13.72
C PHE A 206 6.93 15.82 14.65
N THR A 207 8.20 16.20 14.49
CA THR A 207 8.86 17.21 15.35
C THR A 207 8.16 18.57 15.34
N ASN A 208 7.45 18.94 14.27
CA ASN A 208 6.60 20.15 14.27
C ASN A 208 5.59 20.15 15.43
N ARG A 209 5.02 18.98 15.75
CA ARG A 209 4.09 18.80 16.87
C ARG A 209 4.73 18.98 18.23
N LEU A 210 6.05 18.83 18.34
CA LEU A 210 6.75 18.90 19.61
C LEU A 210 7.23 20.31 19.91
N TYR A 211 7.66 21.06 18.89
CA TYR A 211 8.43 22.29 19.10
C TYR A 211 7.86 23.55 18.46
N ASN A 212 6.96 23.46 17.48
CA ASN A 212 6.49 24.66 16.78
C ASN A 212 5.10 24.51 16.14
N PHE A 213 4.15 23.89 16.84
CA PHE A 213 2.89 23.48 16.23
C PHE A 213 2.06 24.64 15.65
N THR A 214 2.00 25.77 16.35
CA THR A 214 1.29 26.98 15.87
C THR A 214 2.23 28.05 15.31
N GLY A 215 3.53 27.77 15.20
CA GLY A 215 4.54 28.76 14.81
C GLY A 215 5.05 29.64 15.96
N LYS A 216 4.69 29.34 17.22
CA LYS A 216 5.03 30.14 18.41
C LYS A 216 5.97 29.44 19.40
N GLY A 217 6.61 28.34 18.99
CA GLY A 217 7.46 27.57 19.91
C GLY A 217 6.68 26.67 20.87
N ASP A 218 5.53 26.15 20.46
CA ASP A 218 4.60 25.36 21.27
C ASP A 218 4.47 23.90 20.81
N SER A 219 3.94 23.06 21.70
CA SER A 219 3.60 21.66 21.40
C SER A 219 2.13 21.54 21.00
N ASP A 220 1.81 20.55 20.17
CA ASP A 220 0.46 20.26 19.69
C ASP A 220 -0.49 20.00 20.87
N PRO A 221 -1.54 20.84 21.05
CA PRO A 221 -2.47 20.70 22.17
C PRO A 221 -3.38 19.48 22.04
N SER A 222 -3.36 18.75 20.92
CA SER A 222 -4.06 17.48 20.70
C SER A 222 -3.23 16.25 21.10
N LEU A 223 -1.94 16.41 21.39
CA LEU A 223 -1.05 15.35 21.88
C LEU A 223 -1.06 15.31 23.42
N ASP A 224 -1.04 14.12 24.04
CA ASP A 224 -0.97 13.97 25.51
C ASP A 224 0.26 14.70 26.07
N SER A 225 0.03 15.64 27.00
CA SER A 225 1.08 16.47 27.59
C SER A 225 2.13 15.67 28.37
N ASN A 226 1.81 14.47 28.86
CA ASN A 226 2.77 13.57 29.49
C ASN A 226 3.55 12.73 28.47
N TYR A 227 3.06 12.61 27.24
CA TYR A 227 3.76 11.90 26.17
C TYR A 227 4.74 12.80 25.43
N VAL A 228 4.45 14.09 25.33
CA VAL A 228 5.33 15.10 24.71
C VAL A 228 6.77 15.05 25.26
N PRO A 229 7.03 15.06 26.58
CA PRO A 229 8.39 14.97 27.11
C PRO A 229 9.14 13.71 26.67
N ARG A 230 8.44 12.57 26.57
CA ARG A 230 9.04 11.29 26.12
C ARG A 230 9.46 11.35 24.65
N LEU A 231 8.66 11.99 23.80
CA LEU A 231 9.02 12.20 22.40
C LEU A 231 10.16 13.22 22.27
N LYS A 232 10.13 14.32 23.05
CA LYS A 232 11.22 15.32 23.08
C LYS A 232 12.55 14.75 23.59
N SER A 233 12.53 13.76 24.49
CA SER A 233 13.78 13.11 24.93
C SER A 233 14.43 12.28 23.83
N ALA A 234 13.64 11.74 22.90
CA ALA A 234 14.15 10.98 21.77
C ALA A 234 14.50 11.87 20.56
N CYS A 235 13.67 12.86 20.25
CA CYS A 235 13.78 13.69 19.06
C CYS A 235 14.14 15.13 19.40
N GLN A 236 15.42 15.48 19.31
CA GLN A 236 15.86 16.87 19.51
C GLN A 236 15.54 17.74 18.27
N PRO A 237 15.38 19.08 18.42
CA PRO A 237 15.26 19.98 17.28
C PRO A 237 16.44 19.82 16.31
N GLY A 238 16.14 19.63 15.01
CA GLY A 238 17.16 19.42 13.97
C GLY A 238 17.61 17.97 13.77
N ASP A 239 17.13 17.02 14.58
CA ASP A 239 17.39 15.59 14.38
C ASP A 239 16.67 15.06 13.14
N THR A 240 17.43 14.50 12.20
CA THR A 240 16.92 13.92 10.95
C THR A 240 17.12 12.41 10.84
N THR A 241 17.82 11.78 11.79
CA THR A 241 18.23 10.37 11.68
C THR A 241 17.55 9.47 12.69
N THR A 242 17.19 9.98 13.87
CA THR A 242 16.55 9.19 14.90
C THR A 242 15.17 8.71 14.46
N GLN A 243 14.92 7.43 14.69
CA GLN A 243 13.62 6.80 14.49
C GLN A 243 12.97 6.46 15.83
N VAL A 244 11.67 6.65 15.93
CA VAL A 244 10.86 6.26 17.09
C VAL A 244 9.78 5.26 16.68
N GLU A 245 9.41 4.38 17.59
CA GLU A 245 8.33 3.42 17.42
C GLU A 245 6.99 4.15 17.20
N MET A 246 6.24 3.78 16.15
CA MET A 246 4.91 4.35 15.91
C MET A 246 3.88 3.85 16.93
N ASP A 247 4.07 2.63 17.43
CA ASP A 247 3.28 1.98 18.48
C ASP A 247 4.22 1.48 19.60
N PRO A 248 4.60 2.36 20.56
CA PRO A 248 5.61 2.02 21.55
C PRO A 248 5.26 0.78 22.37
N GLY A 249 6.13 -0.21 22.31
CA GLY A 249 5.94 -1.51 22.97
C GLY A 249 5.23 -2.59 22.13
N SER A 250 4.58 -2.24 21.01
CA SER A 250 3.98 -3.23 20.09
C SER A 250 4.41 -3.12 18.62
N TYR A 251 5.27 -2.17 18.26
CA TYR A 251 5.67 -1.86 16.87
C TYR A 251 6.21 -3.02 15.98
N ARG A 252 6.42 -4.22 16.51
CA ARG A 252 6.80 -5.43 15.76
C ARG A 252 5.67 -6.45 15.61
N THR A 253 4.53 -6.17 16.21
CA THR A 253 3.33 -7.02 16.23
C THR A 253 2.19 -6.21 15.64
N PHE A 254 1.53 -6.76 14.63
CA PHE A 254 0.35 -6.14 14.07
C PHE A 254 -0.86 -6.45 14.96
N ASP A 255 -1.31 -5.46 15.74
CA ASP A 255 -2.43 -5.60 16.66
C ASP A 255 -3.24 -4.29 16.79
N ALA A 256 -4.14 -4.21 17.78
CA ALA A 256 -5.00 -3.04 17.98
C ALA A 256 -4.43 -2.00 18.98
N SER A 257 -3.17 -2.11 19.39
CA SER A 257 -2.50 -1.20 20.33
C SER A 257 -2.45 0.23 19.80
N TYR A 258 -2.23 0.42 18.50
CA TYR A 258 -2.35 1.70 17.81
C TYR A 258 -3.61 2.46 18.22
N TYR A 259 -4.78 1.84 18.16
CA TYR A 259 -6.05 2.49 18.51
C TYR A 259 -6.13 2.86 19.99
N LYS A 260 -5.54 2.05 20.88
CA LYS A 260 -5.45 2.37 22.32
C LYS A 260 -4.56 3.60 22.56
N LEU A 261 -3.49 3.77 21.79
CA LEU A 261 -2.65 4.96 21.85
C LEU A 261 -3.39 6.19 21.31
N VAL A 262 -4.00 6.09 20.13
CA VAL A 262 -4.78 7.18 19.53
C VAL A 262 -5.89 7.62 20.47
N ALA A 263 -6.68 6.71 21.04
CA ALA A 263 -7.73 7.01 22.02
C ALA A 263 -7.22 7.76 23.26
N LYS A 264 -5.97 7.53 23.66
CA LYS A 264 -5.28 8.24 24.75
C LYS A 264 -4.56 9.50 24.30
N ARG A 265 -4.80 9.97 23.07
CA ARG A 265 -4.11 11.12 22.45
C ARG A 265 -2.59 10.93 22.35
N ARG A 266 -2.17 9.69 22.08
CA ARG A 266 -0.76 9.28 21.92
C ARG A 266 -0.44 8.74 20.53
N GLY A 267 -1.27 9.04 19.53
CA GLY A 267 -0.92 8.82 18.12
C GLY A 267 0.28 9.70 17.74
N LEU A 268 1.26 9.12 17.05
CA LEU A 268 2.55 9.77 16.78
C LEU A 268 2.38 10.95 15.81
N PHE A 269 1.66 10.74 14.72
CA PHE A 269 1.43 11.75 13.71
C PHE A 269 0.24 12.64 14.04
N GLN A 270 0.22 13.85 13.48
CA GLN A 270 -0.94 14.73 13.58
C GLN A 270 -2.12 14.10 12.85
N SER A 271 -1.88 13.41 11.74
CA SER A 271 -2.89 12.61 11.02
C SER A 271 -3.50 11.50 11.89
N ASP A 272 -2.74 10.86 12.78
CA ASP A 272 -3.29 9.88 13.73
C ASP A 272 -4.23 10.55 14.73
N SER A 273 -3.80 11.68 15.30
CA SER A 273 -4.62 12.43 16.27
C SER A 273 -5.86 13.03 15.62
N ALA A 274 -5.79 13.35 14.33
CA ALA A 274 -6.91 13.85 13.55
C ALA A 274 -8.07 12.84 13.44
N LEU A 275 -7.83 11.54 13.60
CA LEU A 275 -8.89 10.52 13.61
C LEU A 275 -9.88 10.71 14.78
N LEU A 276 -9.53 11.47 15.82
CA LEU A 276 -10.44 11.82 16.92
C LEU A 276 -11.34 13.03 16.61
N ASN A 277 -11.14 13.70 15.48
CA ASN A 277 -11.82 14.95 15.10
C ASN A 277 -12.98 14.75 14.12
N ASP A 278 -13.36 13.51 13.83
CA ASP A 278 -14.54 13.14 13.05
C ASP A 278 -15.32 12.05 13.79
N ALA A 279 -16.65 12.11 13.76
CA ALA A 279 -17.50 11.23 14.56
C ALA A 279 -17.37 9.75 14.15
N GLU A 280 -17.24 9.46 12.86
CA GLU A 280 -17.16 8.10 12.33
C GLU A 280 -15.79 7.48 12.65
N THR A 281 -14.71 8.19 12.33
CA THR A 281 -13.35 7.70 12.63
C THR A 281 -13.11 7.58 14.12
N LYS A 282 -13.61 8.53 14.93
CA LYS A 282 -13.50 8.47 16.38
C LYS A 282 -14.24 7.27 16.96
N ALA A 283 -15.47 7.01 16.49
CA ALA A 283 -16.24 5.84 16.92
C ALA A 283 -15.48 4.54 16.64
N TYR A 284 -14.89 4.42 15.46
CA TYR A 284 -14.06 3.26 15.10
C TYR A 284 -12.81 3.12 15.99
N VAL A 285 -12.09 4.22 16.27
CA VAL A 285 -10.92 4.19 17.15
C VAL A 285 -11.28 3.62 18.53
N PHE A 286 -12.40 4.04 19.12
CA PHE A 286 -12.81 3.54 20.44
C PHE A 286 -13.32 2.09 20.40
N GLU A 287 -14.00 1.69 19.33
CA GLU A 287 -14.41 0.30 19.12
C GLU A 287 -13.19 -0.63 18.98
N ALA A 288 -12.27 -0.28 18.07
CA ALA A 288 -11.07 -1.06 17.80
C ALA A 288 -10.12 -1.14 19.01
N ALA A 289 -10.09 -0.12 19.88
CA ALA A 289 -9.33 -0.12 21.12
C ALA A 289 -9.91 -1.05 22.22
N GLY A 290 -11.18 -1.46 22.09
CA GLY A 290 -11.91 -2.30 23.02
C GLY A 290 -11.74 -3.81 22.80
N SER A 291 -12.45 -4.62 23.59
CA SER A 291 -12.40 -6.09 23.52
C SER A 291 -13.20 -6.71 22.37
N GLY A 292 -14.03 -5.91 21.68
CA GLY A 292 -14.88 -6.34 20.56
C GLY A 292 -14.32 -6.03 19.17
N SER A 293 -13.05 -5.62 19.10
CA SER A 293 -12.38 -5.07 17.90
C SER A 293 -12.65 -5.88 16.62
N THR A 294 -13.24 -5.25 15.60
CA THR A 294 -13.37 -5.82 14.25
C THR A 294 -12.15 -5.54 13.34
N PHE A 295 -11.10 -4.93 13.90
CA PHE A 295 -9.94 -4.39 13.18
C PHE A 295 -9.36 -5.35 12.15
N PHE A 296 -9.05 -6.58 12.52
CA PHE A 296 -8.37 -7.52 11.61
C PHE A 296 -9.21 -7.88 10.37
N LYS A 297 -10.53 -8.05 10.56
CA LYS A 297 -11.44 -8.34 9.45
C LYS A 297 -11.55 -7.12 8.55
N ASP A 298 -11.78 -5.95 9.15
CA ASP A 298 -11.92 -4.71 8.41
C ASP A 298 -10.63 -4.36 7.66
N PHE A 299 -9.46 -4.57 8.26
CA PHE A 299 -8.17 -4.32 7.65
C PHE A 299 -7.97 -5.18 6.40
N GLY A 300 -8.33 -6.46 6.44
CA GLY A 300 -8.32 -7.31 5.24
C GLY A 300 -9.21 -6.77 4.12
N VAL A 301 -10.43 -6.32 4.46
CA VAL A 301 -11.37 -5.72 3.49
C VAL A 301 -10.80 -4.42 2.90
N SER A 302 -10.31 -3.52 3.75
CA SER A 302 -9.75 -2.24 3.31
C SER A 302 -8.45 -2.40 2.52
N MET A 303 -7.64 -3.41 2.82
CA MET A 303 -6.46 -3.75 2.00
C MET A 303 -6.86 -4.25 0.61
N VAL A 304 -7.95 -5.03 0.49
CA VAL A 304 -8.49 -5.42 -0.82
C VAL A 304 -9.04 -4.20 -1.57
N ASN A 305 -9.78 -3.32 -0.89
CA ASN A 305 -10.28 -2.06 -1.49
C ASN A 305 -9.12 -1.20 -2.02
N MET A 306 -8.09 -1.00 -1.20
CA MET A 306 -6.89 -0.27 -1.58
C MET A 306 -6.16 -0.95 -2.75
N GLY A 307 -6.03 -2.28 -2.72
CA GLY A 307 -5.42 -3.05 -3.79
C GLY A 307 -6.13 -2.93 -5.14
N ASN A 308 -7.39 -2.49 -5.18
CA ASN A 308 -8.17 -2.36 -6.40
C ASN A 308 -8.07 -0.95 -7.04
N ILE A 309 -7.30 -0.02 -6.45
CA ILE A 309 -7.19 1.35 -6.95
C ILE A 309 -6.44 1.37 -8.28
N GLY A 310 -7.07 1.94 -9.31
CA GLY A 310 -6.40 2.35 -10.56
C GLY A 310 -5.65 1.25 -11.30
N VAL A 311 -6.03 -0.02 -11.11
CA VAL A 311 -5.26 -1.16 -11.60
C VAL A 311 -5.27 -1.27 -13.12
N LEU A 312 -4.13 -1.68 -13.69
CA LEU A 312 -4.02 -2.06 -15.09
C LEU A 312 -4.33 -3.56 -15.24
N THR A 313 -5.16 -3.93 -16.22
CA THR A 313 -5.58 -5.32 -16.48
C THR A 313 -5.60 -5.62 -17.98
N GLY A 314 -5.75 -6.90 -18.35
CA GLY A 314 -5.85 -7.32 -19.75
C GLY A 314 -4.55 -7.03 -20.52
N THR A 315 -4.59 -6.10 -21.46
CA THR A 315 -3.42 -5.68 -22.26
C THR A 315 -2.86 -4.32 -21.86
N ALA A 316 -3.44 -3.63 -20.88
CA ALA A 316 -2.95 -2.34 -20.40
C ALA A 316 -1.67 -2.51 -19.57
N GLY A 317 -0.61 -1.76 -19.88
CA GLY A 317 0.70 -1.93 -19.22
C GLY A 317 1.42 -3.21 -19.67
N GLU A 318 2.36 -3.68 -18.85
CA GLU A 318 3.21 -4.82 -19.18
C GLU A 318 3.35 -5.85 -18.04
N ILE A 319 4.09 -6.92 -18.29
CA ILE A 319 4.65 -7.76 -17.23
C ILE A 319 6.15 -7.50 -17.26
N ARG A 320 6.65 -6.68 -16.33
CA ARG A 320 8.08 -6.34 -16.27
C ARG A 320 8.87 -7.59 -15.94
N LYS A 321 10.03 -7.81 -16.56
CA LYS A 321 10.97 -8.89 -16.16
C LYS A 321 11.76 -8.52 -14.92
N HIS A 322 12.10 -7.25 -14.78
CA HIS A 322 12.78 -6.66 -13.63
C HIS A 322 11.94 -5.52 -13.06
N CYS A 323 11.53 -5.60 -11.80
CA CYS A 323 10.62 -4.60 -11.23
C CYS A 323 11.18 -3.18 -11.20
N ALA A 324 12.51 -3.04 -11.23
CA ALA A 324 13.17 -1.74 -11.25
C ALA A 324 13.11 -1.00 -12.60
N PHE A 325 12.74 -1.67 -13.70
CA PHE A 325 12.84 -1.10 -15.06
C PHE A 325 11.66 -1.51 -15.94
N VAL A 326 11.25 -0.61 -16.83
CA VAL A 326 10.38 -0.95 -17.97
C VAL A 326 11.13 -1.93 -18.89
N ASN A 327 10.41 -2.85 -19.54
CA ASN A 327 11.00 -3.86 -20.43
C ASN A 327 11.75 -3.30 -21.65
#